data_AF-A0A956X2H3-F1
#
_entry.id   AF-A0A956X2H3-F1
#
_cell.length_a   1.000
_cell.length_b   1.000
_cell.length_c   1.000
_cell.angle_alpha   90.00
_cell.angle_beta   90.00
_cell.angle_gamma   90.00
#
_symmetry.space_group_name_H-M   'P 1'
#
loop_
_entity.id
_entity.type
_entity.pdbx_description
1 polymer ?
#
loop_
_entity_poly.entity_id
_entity_poly.type
_entity_poly.pdbx_seq_one_letter_code
_entity_poly.pdbx_strand_id
1 'polypeptide(L)'
;MSWQTRKNWLIDTAVFLGAVLSIFSGIYFLVLPNGYEGGRNARYGLVFLFTRHTWSDIHVWGGVLMILAVVVHLTIHWGWVKLMARRLRRAVTCREDCFSRGAKINLAVDALIALGFVGTAVSGLYFLFAPASGGYQGGRNPLWDVGWLFSRTNWDLLHTWSAVVLIIAAMLHFVIHWRWIANVTRRFFLSLRPKSMPA
;
A
#
# COMPACT_ATOMS: atom_id res chain seq x y z
N MET A 1 11.37 -5.92 -25.79
CA MET A 1 10.58 -6.20 -24.58
C MET A 1 9.19 -6.61 -25.03
N SER A 2 8.62 -7.70 -24.49
CA SER A 2 7.28 -8.15 -24.91
C SER A 2 6.20 -7.21 -24.38
N TRP A 3 5.02 -7.26 -24.99
CA TRP A 3 3.84 -6.51 -24.53
C TRP A 3 3.46 -6.85 -23.09
N GLN A 4 3.52 -8.14 -22.72
CA GLN A 4 3.23 -8.60 -21.36
C GLN A 4 4.16 -7.94 -20.33
N THR A 5 5.47 -7.91 -20.59
CA THR A 5 6.42 -7.30 -19.65
C THR A 5 6.19 -5.79 -19.52
N ARG A 6 5.78 -5.10 -20.61
CA ARG A 6 5.44 -3.67 -20.55
C ARG A 6 4.21 -3.43 -19.69
N LYS A 7 3.15 -4.24 -19.85
CA LYS A 7 1.95 -4.16 -19.02
C LYS A 7 2.25 -4.39 -17.54
N ASN A 8 3.05 -5.41 -17.23
CA ASN A 8 3.48 -5.70 -15.86
C ASN A 8 4.26 -4.51 -15.27
N TRP A 9 5.20 -3.95 -16.03
CA TRP A 9 5.95 -2.78 -15.58
C TRP A 9 5.05 -1.56 -15.31
N LEU A 10 4.05 -1.31 -16.16
CA LEU A 10 3.11 -0.20 -16.00
C LEU A 10 2.23 -0.38 -14.75
N ILE A 11 1.71 -1.59 -14.52
CA ILE A 11 0.87 -1.82 -13.34
C ILE A 11 1.69 -1.76 -12.04
N ASP A 12 2.90 -2.31 -12.04
CA ASP A 12 3.81 -2.23 -10.88
C ASP A 12 4.20 -0.78 -10.58
N THR A 13 4.37 0.04 -11.62
CA THR A 13 4.61 1.49 -11.48
C THR A 13 3.39 2.19 -10.89
N ALA A 14 2.17 1.84 -11.31
CA ALA A 14 0.95 2.41 -10.75
C ALA A 14 0.78 2.07 -9.26
N VAL A 15 1.04 0.81 -8.87
CA VAL A 15 1.05 0.39 -7.46
C VAL A 15 2.10 1.20 -6.67
N PHE A 16 3.31 1.34 -7.21
CA PHE A 16 4.38 2.10 -6.56
C PHE A 16 4.03 3.59 -6.37
N LEU A 17 3.47 4.25 -7.39
CA LEU A 17 3.07 5.65 -7.30
C LEU A 17 1.93 5.85 -6.29
N GLY A 18 0.93 4.98 -6.29
CA GLY A 18 -0.14 5.00 -5.28
C GLY A 18 0.39 4.82 -3.86
N ALA A 19 1.34 3.90 -3.68
CA ALA A 19 2.01 3.68 -2.39
C ALA A 19 2.80 4.92 -1.94
N VAL A 20 3.61 5.51 -2.81
CA VAL A 20 4.38 6.73 -2.52
C VAL A 20 3.45 7.86 -2.06
N LEU A 21 2.41 8.16 -2.83
CA LEU A 21 1.46 9.22 -2.48
C LEU A 21 0.79 8.97 -1.12
N SER A 22 0.37 7.73 -0.86
CA SER A 22 -0.29 7.33 0.38
C SER A 22 0.64 7.36 1.59
N ILE A 23 1.88 6.89 1.44
CA ILE A 23 2.88 6.83 2.51
C ILE A 23 3.28 8.24 2.94
N PHE A 24 3.64 9.12 1.99
CA PHE A 24 4.10 10.46 2.35
C PHE A 24 2.99 11.30 2.98
N SER A 25 1.78 11.24 2.43
CA SER A 25 0.61 11.91 3.03
C SER A 25 0.18 11.30 4.38
N GLY A 26 0.33 9.98 4.56
CA GLY A 26 0.07 9.30 5.83
C GLY A 26 1.07 9.70 6.92
N ILE A 27 2.37 9.75 6.59
CA ILE A 27 3.44 10.23 7.49
C ILE A 27 3.17 11.69 7.88
N TYR A 28 2.71 12.53 6.95
CA TYR A 28 2.31 13.90 7.26
C TYR A 28 1.28 13.95 8.40
N PHE A 29 0.26 13.07 8.40
CA PHE A 29 -0.75 13.03 9.48
C PHE A 29 -0.21 12.54 10.82
N LEU A 30 0.81 11.68 10.83
CA LEU A 30 1.47 11.23 12.06
C LEU A 30 2.36 12.33 12.68
N VAL A 31 3.00 13.16 11.85
CA VAL A 31 3.95 14.21 12.29
C VAL A 31 3.28 15.55 12.59
N LEU A 32 2.23 15.88 11.83
CA LEU A 32 1.45 17.11 11.93
C LEU A 32 -0.03 16.79 12.24
N PRO A 33 -0.31 16.25 13.44
CA PRO A 33 -1.67 15.92 13.83
C PRO A 33 -2.49 17.19 14.01
N ASN A 34 -3.79 17.09 13.72
CA ASN A 34 -4.73 18.12 14.09
C ASN A 34 -4.73 18.27 15.61
N GLY A 35 -4.40 19.48 16.08
CA GLY A 35 -4.74 20.04 17.38
C GLY A 35 -5.05 19.03 18.50
N TYR A 36 -4.08 18.77 19.36
CA TYR A 36 -4.41 18.29 20.71
C TYR A 36 -5.30 19.37 21.39
N GLU A 37 -6.40 18.98 22.03
CA GLU A 37 -7.33 19.88 22.73
C GLU A 37 -7.94 21.03 21.88
N GLY A 38 -8.36 20.74 20.63
CA GLY A 38 -9.05 21.76 19.82
C GLY A 38 -8.14 22.83 19.23
N GLY A 39 -6.86 22.50 19.04
CA GLY A 39 -5.89 23.38 18.38
C GLY A 39 -4.83 24.02 19.29
N ARG A 40 -4.68 23.49 20.51
CA ARG A 40 -3.74 24.02 21.50
C ARG A 40 -2.33 23.41 21.39
N ASN A 41 -2.03 22.67 20.33
CA ASN A 41 -0.68 22.16 20.09
C ASN A 41 0.15 23.17 19.27
N ALA A 42 1.46 23.21 19.52
CA ALA A 42 2.38 24.16 18.89
C ALA A 42 2.44 24.08 17.35
N ARG A 43 1.91 23.00 16.76
CA ARG A 43 1.90 22.74 15.32
C ARG A 43 0.51 22.93 14.70
N TYR A 44 -0.48 23.42 15.46
CA TYR A 44 -1.82 23.67 14.95
C TYR A 44 -1.78 24.71 13.82
N GLY A 45 -2.42 24.41 12.69
CA GLY A 45 -2.47 25.31 11.55
C GLY A 45 -1.17 25.43 10.75
N LEU A 46 -0.13 24.65 11.07
CA LEU A 46 1.10 24.64 10.29
C LEU A 46 0.84 24.09 8.88
N VAL A 47 1.11 24.90 7.87
CA VAL A 47 1.02 24.52 6.45
C VAL A 47 2.42 24.08 5.98
N PHE A 48 2.57 22.80 5.64
CA PHE A 48 3.80 22.25 5.07
C PHE A 48 3.52 21.83 3.62
N LEU A 49 4.10 22.57 2.65
CA LEU A 49 3.88 22.47 1.20
C LEU A 49 2.44 22.72 0.72
N PHE A 50 1.46 22.04 1.31
CA PHE A 50 0.04 22.15 0.98
C PHE A 50 -0.82 22.27 2.24
N THR A 51 -2.07 22.68 2.05
CA THR A 51 -3.07 22.65 3.12
C THR A 51 -3.32 21.22 3.59
N ARG A 52 -3.80 21.05 4.82
CA ARG A 52 -4.18 19.73 5.35
C ARG A 52 -5.25 19.06 4.49
N HIS A 53 -6.17 19.84 3.91
CA HIS A 53 -7.19 19.31 2.98
C HIS A 53 -6.52 18.68 1.76
N THR A 54 -5.59 19.40 1.13
CA THR A 54 -4.83 18.88 -0.01
C THR A 54 -4.05 17.62 0.34
N TRP A 55 -3.42 17.56 1.53
CA TRP A 55 -2.78 16.32 2.00
C TRP A 55 -3.77 15.17 2.17
N SER A 56 -4.98 15.47 2.63
CA SER A 56 -6.08 14.48 2.73
C SER A 56 -6.50 13.99 1.34
N ASP A 57 -6.61 14.88 0.36
CA ASP A 57 -6.93 14.49 -1.01
C ASP A 57 -5.85 13.59 -1.60
N ILE A 58 -4.56 13.95 -1.40
CA ILE A 58 -3.42 13.13 -1.85
C ILE A 58 -3.46 11.75 -1.20
N HIS A 59 -3.78 11.66 0.10
CA HIS A 59 -3.87 10.38 0.81
C HIS A 59 -5.01 9.51 0.28
N VAL A 60 -6.21 10.08 0.16
CA VAL A 60 -7.40 9.36 -0.30
C VAL A 60 -7.21 8.90 -1.74
N TRP A 61 -6.85 9.80 -2.66
CA TRP A 61 -6.69 9.44 -4.07
C TRP A 61 -5.47 8.56 -4.34
N GLY A 62 -4.38 8.74 -3.58
CA GLY A 62 -3.25 7.83 -3.58
C GLY A 62 -3.66 6.41 -3.16
N GLY A 63 -4.45 6.30 -2.09
CA GLY A 63 -4.97 5.02 -1.59
C GLY A 63 -5.94 4.36 -2.58
N VAL A 64 -6.86 5.12 -3.17
CA VAL A 64 -7.78 4.63 -4.21
C VAL A 64 -7.02 4.12 -5.41
N LEU A 65 -6.04 4.88 -5.92
CA LEU A 65 -5.16 4.44 -7.02
C LEU A 65 -4.46 3.13 -6.65
N MET A 66 -3.88 3.04 -5.45
CA MET A 66 -3.18 1.85 -4.99
C MET A 66 -4.11 0.63 -4.93
N ILE A 67 -5.33 0.79 -4.40
CA ILE A 67 -6.32 -0.29 -4.33
C ILE A 67 -6.69 -0.80 -5.71
N LEU A 68 -7.07 0.10 -6.62
CA LEU A 68 -7.44 -0.27 -7.98
C LEU A 68 -6.28 -0.93 -8.74
N ALA A 69 -5.06 -0.39 -8.58
CA ALA A 69 -3.87 -0.94 -9.22
C ALA A 69 -3.52 -2.33 -8.65
N VAL A 70 -3.64 -2.57 -7.35
CA VAL A 70 -3.41 -3.88 -6.74
C VAL A 70 -4.44 -4.91 -7.20
N VAL A 71 -5.72 -4.54 -7.34
CA VAL A 71 -6.74 -5.43 -7.91
C VAL A 71 -6.36 -5.86 -9.32
N VAL A 72 -5.95 -4.91 -10.17
CA VAL A 72 -5.49 -5.23 -11.53
C VAL A 72 -4.20 -6.05 -11.51
N HIS A 73 -3.23 -5.73 -10.64
CA HIS A 73 -2.00 -6.51 -10.48
C HIS A 73 -2.32 -7.97 -10.11
N LEU A 74 -3.17 -8.20 -9.11
CA LEU A 74 -3.56 -9.55 -8.68
C LEU A 74 -4.29 -10.33 -9.79
N THR A 75 -5.17 -9.68 -10.56
CA THR A 75 -5.84 -10.35 -11.69
C THR A 75 -4.85 -10.78 -12.77
N ILE A 76 -3.86 -9.94 -13.12
CA ILE A 76 -2.81 -10.29 -14.07
C ILE A 76 -1.94 -11.44 -13.54
N HIS A 77 -1.64 -11.46 -12.24
CA HIS A 77 -0.77 -12.43 -11.61
C HIS A 77 -1.48 -13.67 -11.05
N TRP A 78 -2.79 -13.82 -11.26
CA TRP A 78 -3.60 -14.89 -10.66
C TRP A 78 -3.10 -16.32 -10.95
N GLY A 79 -2.56 -16.55 -12.15
CA GLY A 79 -1.96 -17.85 -12.49
C GLY A 79 -0.79 -18.22 -11.59
N TRP A 80 0.08 -17.24 -11.29
CA TRP A 80 1.21 -17.42 -10.38
C TRP A 80 0.76 -17.62 -8.93
N VAL A 81 -0.25 -16.86 -8.48
CA VAL A 81 -0.84 -17.02 -7.13
C VAL A 81 -1.37 -18.43 -6.93
N LYS A 82 -2.15 -18.96 -7.88
CA LYS A 82 -2.63 -20.35 -7.84
C LYS A 82 -1.49 -21.37 -7.79
N LEU A 83 -0.42 -21.13 -8.54
CA LEU A 83 0.75 -22.01 -8.54
C LEU A 83 1.43 -22.01 -7.16
N MET A 84 1.65 -20.83 -6.56
CA MET A 84 2.26 -20.74 -5.23
C MET A 84 1.38 -21.35 -4.15
N ALA A 85 0.06 -21.12 -4.17
CA ALA A 85 -0.87 -21.74 -3.24
C ALA A 85 -0.83 -23.28 -3.29
N ARG A 86 -0.69 -23.86 -4.49
CA ARG A 86 -0.51 -25.32 -4.65
C ARG A 86 0.82 -25.80 -4.09
N ARG A 87 1.92 -25.06 -4.31
CA ARG A 87 3.24 -25.40 -3.78
C ARG A 87 3.29 -25.33 -2.26
N LEU A 88 2.73 -24.28 -1.68
CA LEU A 88 2.65 -24.11 -0.23
C LEU A 88 1.84 -25.24 0.42
N ARG A 89 0.69 -25.59 -0.17
CA ARG A 89 -0.12 -26.71 0.30
C ARG A 89 0.67 -28.01 0.33
N ARG A 90 1.39 -28.34 -0.76
CA ARG A 90 2.24 -29.54 -0.82
C ARG A 90 3.35 -29.52 0.24
N ALA A 91 4.01 -28.38 0.44
CA ALA A 91 5.06 -28.25 1.44
C ALA A 91 4.53 -28.49 2.87
N VAL A 92 3.32 -28.00 3.17
CA VAL A 92 2.66 -28.22 4.48
C VAL A 92 2.17 -29.66 4.64
N THR A 93 1.61 -30.27 3.60
CA THR A 93 1.02 -31.62 3.69
C THR A 93 2.04 -32.76 3.59
N CYS A 94 3.17 -32.56 2.91
CA CYS A 94 4.08 -33.67 2.55
C CYS A 94 5.44 -33.66 3.28
N ARG A 95 5.69 -32.76 4.26
CA ARG A 95 6.91 -32.73 5.11
C ARG A 95 8.26 -32.78 4.36
N GLU A 96 8.32 -32.46 3.08
CA GLU A 96 9.58 -32.26 2.37
C GLU A 96 10.05 -30.81 2.51
N ASP A 97 11.36 -30.60 2.62
CA ASP A 97 11.97 -29.27 2.69
C ASP A 97 11.96 -28.61 1.28
N CYS A 98 10.77 -28.28 0.79
CA CYS A 98 10.54 -27.91 -0.61
C CYS A 98 11.06 -26.51 -1.01
N PHE A 99 11.53 -25.70 -0.06
CA PHE A 99 11.89 -24.31 -0.31
C PHE A 99 13.29 -23.97 0.20
N SER A 100 14.06 -23.31 -0.65
CA SER A 100 15.29 -22.65 -0.22
C SER A 100 14.99 -21.59 0.83
N ARG A 101 15.98 -21.28 1.68
CA ARG A 101 15.86 -20.21 2.69
C ARG A 101 15.42 -18.88 2.06
N GLY A 102 15.95 -18.55 0.88
CA GLY A 102 15.54 -17.35 0.13
C GLY A 102 14.07 -17.37 -0.30
N ALA A 103 13.56 -18.52 -0.78
CA ALA A 103 12.16 -18.66 -1.14
C ALA A 103 11.23 -18.53 0.08
N LYS A 104 11.63 -19.07 1.25
CA LYS A 104 10.89 -18.90 2.52
C LYS A 104 10.83 -17.42 2.93
N ILE A 105 11.93 -16.69 2.81
CA ILE A 105 11.99 -15.24 3.11
C ILE A 105 11.10 -14.44 2.16
N ASN A 106 11.20 -14.67 0.85
CA ASN A 106 10.37 -13.96 -0.13
C ASN A 106 8.87 -14.21 0.12
N LEU A 107 8.49 -15.47 0.39
CA LEU A 107 7.12 -15.81 0.71
C LEU A 107 6.62 -15.10 1.97
N ALA A 108 7.46 -15.03 3.02
CA ALA A 108 7.11 -14.31 4.24
C ALA A 108 6.93 -12.81 4.00
N VAL A 109 7.84 -12.19 3.23
CA VAL A 109 7.74 -10.76 2.87
C VAL A 109 6.48 -10.48 2.05
N ASP A 110 6.19 -11.30 1.03
CA ASP A 110 5.00 -11.16 0.19
C ASP A 110 3.70 -11.36 1.01
N ALA A 111 3.71 -12.29 1.97
CA ALA A 111 2.59 -12.49 2.89
C ALA A 111 2.37 -11.29 3.82
N LEU A 112 3.44 -10.69 4.36
CA LEU A 112 3.36 -9.48 5.17
C LEU A 112 2.84 -8.28 4.37
N ILE A 113 3.28 -8.14 3.12
CA ILE A 113 2.74 -7.11 2.20
C ILE A 113 1.25 -7.35 1.98
N ALA A 114 0.84 -8.58 1.65
CA ALA A 114 -0.56 -8.88 1.39
C ALA A 114 -1.45 -8.62 2.61
N LEU A 115 -1.05 -9.11 3.79
CA LEU A 115 -1.81 -8.93 5.03
C LEU A 115 -1.84 -7.47 5.48
N GLY A 116 -0.69 -6.78 5.45
CA GLY A 116 -0.60 -5.36 5.77
C GLY A 116 -1.46 -4.50 4.84
N PHE A 117 -1.39 -4.78 3.53
CA PHE A 117 -2.22 -4.09 2.54
C PHE A 117 -3.72 -4.32 2.78
N VAL A 118 -4.15 -5.56 3.03
CA VAL A 118 -5.56 -5.85 3.34
C VAL A 118 -6.00 -5.11 4.60
N GLY A 119 -5.21 -5.15 5.67
CA GLY A 119 -5.52 -4.45 6.92
C GLY A 119 -5.66 -2.94 6.73
N THR A 120 -4.72 -2.31 6.03
CA THR A 120 -4.73 -0.88 5.71
C THR A 120 -5.88 -0.51 4.77
N ALA A 121 -6.12 -1.29 3.71
CA ALA A 121 -7.17 -1.00 2.73
C ALA A 121 -8.56 -1.14 3.34
N VAL A 122 -8.82 -2.20 4.11
CA VAL A 122 -10.13 -2.41 4.75
C VAL A 122 -10.43 -1.32 5.78
N SER A 123 -9.47 -0.99 6.63
CA SER A 123 -9.63 0.11 7.60
C SER A 123 -9.72 1.49 6.93
N GLY A 124 -9.01 1.71 5.82
CA GLY A 124 -9.11 2.94 5.03
C GLY A 124 -10.47 3.09 4.36
N LEU A 125 -11.02 2.00 3.78
CA LEU A 125 -12.38 1.97 3.26
C LEU A 125 -13.41 2.20 4.36
N TYR A 126 -13.19 1.64 5.56
CA TYR A 126 -14.02 1.96 6.72
C TYR A 126 -14.05 3.47 6.98
N PHE A 127 -12.92 4.17 6.96
CA PHE A 127 -12.92 5.64 7.15
C PHE A 127 -13.60 6.43 6.05
N LEU A 128 -13.71 5.89 4.82
CA LEU A 128 -14.41 6.54 3.72
C LEU A 128 -15.94 6.39 3.79
N PHE A 129 -16.42 5.26 4.32
CA PHE A 129 -17.84 4.90 4.24
C PHE A 129 -18.55 4.79 5.58
N ALA A 130 -17.81 4.66 6.70
CA ALA A 130 -18.42 4.70 8.02
C ALA A 130 -19.12 6.06 8.20
N PRO A 131 -20.31 6.10 8.82
CA PRO A 131 -21.09 7.33 8.99
C PRO A 131 -20.18 8.43 9.52
N ALA A 132 -20.06 9.51 8.75
CA ALA A 132 -19.28 10.66 9.14
C ALA A 132 -19.93 11.34 10.35
N SER A 133 -19.63 10.87 11.55
CA SER A 133 -19.54 11.76 12.69
C SER A 133 -18.25 12.56 12.51
N GLY A 134 -18.35 13.56 11.63
CA GLY A 134 -17.42 14.66 11.59
C GLY A 134 -17.15 15.14 13.02
N GLY A 135 -15.93 15.61 13.25
CA GLY A 135 -15.46 16.10 14.55
C GLY A 135 -16.17 17.36 15.05
N TYR A 136 -17.49 17.41 15.05
CA TYR A 136 -18.23 18.29 15.93
C TYR A 136 -17.77 17.99 17.36
N GLN A 137 -17.16 18.99 17.99
CA GLN A 137 -16.57 18.95 19.34
C GLN A 137 -15.38 17.99 19.55
N GLY A 138 -14.59 17.69 18.51
CA GLY A 138 -13.39 16.88 18.68
C GLY A 138 -13.67 15.44 19.14
N GLY A 139 -14.80 14.87 18.72
CA GLY A 139 -15.19 13.50 19.04
C GLY A 139 -16.06 13.32 20.28
N ARG A 140 -16.61 14.41 20.82
CA ARG A 140 -17.55 14.37 21.95
C ARG A 140 -19.02 14.20 21.53
N ASN A 141 -19.30 13.93 20.26
CA ASN A 141 -20.67 13.67 19.83
C ASN A 141 -21.05 12.19 20.06
N PRO A 142 -22.32 11.88 20.39
CA PRO A 142 -22.78 10.51 20.63
C PRO A 142 -22.62 9.57 19.41
N LEU A 143 -22.40 10.15 18.23
CA LEU A 143 -22.22 9.43 16.98
C LEU A 143 -20.75 9.13 16.65
N TRP A 144 -19.80 9.58 17.48
CA TRP A 144 -18.35 9.51 17.22
C TRP A 144 -17.82 8.08 17.18
N ASP A 145 -18.41 7.21 18.00
CA ASP A 145 -17.99 5.83 18.20
C ASP A 145 -19.13 4.83 18.01
N VAL A 146 -20.01 5.09 17.03
CA VAL A 146 -21.04 4.12 16.58
C VAL A 146 -20.40 3.04 15.71
N GLY A 147 -19.12 2.75 15.94
CA GLY A 147 -18.31 1.88 15.11
C GLY A 147 -18.98 0.52 14.94
N TRP A 148 -19.11 0.07 13.70
CA TRP A 148 -19.51 -1.30 13.40
C TRP A 148 -18.29 -2.22 13.56
N LEU A 149 -18.46 -3.33 14.27
CA LEU A 149 -17.44 -4.34 14.65
C LEU A 149 -16.35 -3.89 15.64
N PHE A 150 -15.78 -2.70 15.49
CA PHE A 150 -14.77 -2.13 16.39
C PHE A 150 -15.01 -0.63 16.63
N SER A 151 -14.45 -0.10 17.73
CA SER A 151 -14.40 1.34 17.96
C SER A 151 -13.55 2.05 16.90
N ARG A 152 -13.78 3.35 16.69
CA ARG A 152 -13.01 4.15 15.73
C ARG A 152 -11.51 4.15 16.04
N THR A 153 -11.15 4.16 17.32
CA THR A 153 -9.75 4.05 17.77
C THR A 153 -9.13 2.72 17.36
N ASN A 154 -9.87 1.61 17.48
CA ASN A 154 -9.36 0.31 17.07
C ASN A 154 -9.20 0.23 15.54
N TRP A 155 -10.09 0.86 14.77
CA TRP A 155 -9.92 1.00 13.32
C TRP A 155 -8.69 1.83 12.95
N ASP A 156 -8.39 2.90 13.70
CA ASP A 156 -7.20 3.73 13.52
C ASP A 156 -5.91 3.00 13.86
N LEU A 157 -5.90 2.25 14.97
CA LEU A 157 -4.81 1.35 15.32
C LEU A 157 -4.60 0.29 14.25
N LEU A 158 -5.68 -0.34 13.77
CA LEU A 158 -5.59 -1.33 12.70
C LEU A 158 -5.00 -0.71 11.43
N HIS A 159 -5.47 0.47 11.02
CA HIS A 159 -4.97 1.15 9.83
C HIS A 159 -3.49 1.48 9.93
N THR A 160 -3.12 2.14 11.04
CA THR A 160 -1.76 2.64 11.29
C THR A 160 -0.77 1.49 11.39
N TRP A 161 -1.04 0.49 12.23
CA TRP A 161 -0.09 -0.62 12.42
C TRP A 161 -0.02 -1.55 11.20
N SER A 162 -1.14 -1.77 10.49
CA SER A 162 -1.09 -2.50 9.21
C SER A 162 -0.26 -1.74 8.18
N ALA A 163 -0.36 -0.41 8.14
CA ALA A 163 0.40 0.42 7.22
C ALA A 163 1.90 0.41 7.55
N VAL A 164 2.26 0.45 8.84
CA VAL A 164 3.66 0.32 9.28
C VAL A 164 4.25 -1.03 8.84
N VAL A 165 3.53 -2.13 9.05
CA VAL A 165 3.97 -3.47 8.60
C VAL A 165 4.10 -3.50 7.08
N LEU A 166 3.13 -2.95 6.35
CA LEU A 166 3.15 -2.87 4.89
C LEU A 166 4.37 -2.09 4.39
N ILE A 167 4.67 -0.92 4.97
CA ILE A 167 5.80 -0.07 4.57
C ILE A 167 7.12 -0.81 4.80
N ILE A 168 7.32 -1.40 5.98
CA ILE A 168 8.55 -2.12 6.31
C ILE A 168 8.72 -3.33 5.36
N ALA A 169 7.67 -4.12 5.16
CA ALA A 169 7.72 -5.27 4.27
C ALA A 169 7.94 -4.87 2.80
N ALA A 170 7.32 -3.79 2.34
CA ALA A 170 7.52 -3.25 0.99
C ALA A 170 8.95 -2.75 0.79
N MET A 171 9.55 -2.06 1.77
CA MET A 171 10.96 -1.66 1.72
C MET A 171 11.88 -2.87 1.60
N LEU A 172 11.66 -3.91 2.41
CA LEU A 172 12.41 -5.16 2.33
C LEU A 172 12.26 -5.83 0.96
N HIS A 173 11.03 -5.91 0.43
CA HIS A 173 10.76 -6.44 -0.91
C HIS A 173 11.53 -5.65 -1.98
N PHE A 174 11.51 -4.32 -1.92
CA PHE A 174 12.27 -3.47 -2.84
C PHE A 174 13.77 -3.73 -2.78
N VAL A 175 14.34 -3.87 -1.58
CA VAL A 175 15.77 -4.17 -1.40
C VAL A 175 16.13 -5.55 -1.97
N ILE A 176 15.33 -6.57 -1.69
CA ILE A 176 15.52 -7.94 -2.20
C ILE A 176 15.49 -7.95 -3.73
N HIS A 177 14.57 -7.18 -4.34
CA HIS A 177 14.34 -7.20 -5.77
C HIS A 177 15.04 -6.08 -6.56
N TRP A 178 15.83 -5.22 -5.90
CA TRP A 178 16.40 -4.00 -6.50
C TRP A 178 17.12 -4.24 -7.84
N ARG A 179 18.00 -5.25 -7.89
CA ARG A 179 18.73 -5.59 -9.12
C ARG A 179 17.80 -5.93 -10.28
N TRP A 180 16.72 -6.66 -10.01
CA TRP A 180 15.73 -7.00 -11.03
C TRP A 180 14.94 -5.76 -11.47
N ILE A 181 14.51 -4.92 -10.52
CA ILE A 181 13.78 -3.67 -10.77
C ILE A 181 14.61 -2.75 -11.69
N ALA A 182 15.87 -2.50 -11.35
CA ALA A 182 16.75 -1.66 -12.15
C ALA A 182 16.91 -2.19 -13.58
N ASN A 183 17.06 -3.50 -13.73
CA ASN A 183 17.21 -4.15 -15.03
C ASN A 183 15.95 -4.07 -15.89
N VAL A 184 14.76 -4.35 -15.33
CA VAL A 184 13.50 -4.30 -16.09
C VAL A 184 13.16 -2.86 -16.47
N THR A 185 13.38 -1.90 -15.57
CA THR A 185 13.17 -0.47 -15.83
C THR A 185 14.08 0.04 -16.93
N ARG A 186 15.37 -0.30 -16.92
CA ARG A 186 16.29 0.04 -18.02
C ARG A 186 15.79 -0.53 -19.35
N ARG A 187 15.35 -1.78 -19.38
CA ARG A 187 14.83 -2.44 -20.61
C ARG A 187 13.54 -1.79 -21.10
N PHE A 188 12.67 -1.31 -20.21
CA PHE A 188 11.46 -0.59 -20.56
C PHE A 188 11.77 0.66 -21.36
N PHE A 189 12.60 1.56 -20.82
CA PHE A 189 12.98 2.81 -21.48
C PHE A 189 13.78 2.59 -22.77
N LEU A 190 14.68 1.60 -22.80
CA LEU A 190 15.36 1.22 -24.05
C LEU A 190 14.38 0.76 -25.13
N SER A 191 13.27 0.11 -24.73
CA SER A 191 12.26 -0.36 -25.69
C SER A 191 11.38 0.75 -26.26
N LEU A 192 11.43 1.97 -25.71
CA LEU A 192 10.74 3.15 -26.22
C LEU A 192 11.59 3.92 -27.24
N ARG A 193 12.88 3.62 -27.36
CA ARG A 193 13.76 4.28 -28.33
C ARG A 193 13.35 3.88 -29.75
N PRO A 194 13.35 4.84 -30.71
CA PRO A 194 13.14 4.51 -32.12
C PRO A 194 14.17 3.48 -32.57
N LYS A 195 13.76 2.48 -33.33
CA LYS A 195 14.72 1.65 -34.06
C LYS A 195 15.29 2.53 -35.17
N SER A 196 16.59 2.81 -35.16
CA SER A 196 17.25 3.39 -36.32
C SER A 196 16.99 2.45 -37.50
N MET A 197 16.36 2.97 -38.57
CA MET A 197 16.27 2.22 -39.81
C MET A 197 17.71 2.01 -40.33
N PRO A 198 18.09 0.79 -40.73
CA PRO A 198 19.33 0.61 -41.47
C PRO A 198 19.26 1.47 -42.74
N ALA A 199 20.33 2.23 -42.99
CA ALA A 199 20.52 3.03 -44.19
C ALA A 199 20.69 2.14 -45.44
#